data_AF-A0A3N5GR55-F1
#
_entry.id   AF-A0A3N5GR55-F1
#
_cell.length_a   1.000
_cell.length_b   1.000
_cell.length_c   1.000
_cell.angle_alpha   90.00
_cell.angle_beta   90.00
_cell.angle_gamma   90.00
#
_symmetry.space_group_name_H-M   'P 1'
#
loop_
_entity.id
_entity.type
_entity.pdbx_description
1 polymer ?
#
loop_
_entity_poly.entity_id
_entity_poly.type
_entity_poly.pdbx_seq_one_letter_code
_entity_poly.pdbx_strand_id
1 'polypeptide(L)'
;MRLAAECLLVGLHADFFGVADANRGRRSITNDAERVVTELLATEQLLPHQRLLYRDTLGRWEELVHDGRRFTGFRHIGSDSFGDAIRRARGLTRRSEP
;
A
#
# COMPACT_ATOMS: atom_id res chain seq x y z
N MET A 1 4.90 -6.02 -14.99
CA MET A 1 5.69 -6.75 -13.99
C MET A 1 4.71 -7.31 -12.96
N ARG A 2 4.71 -8.63 -12.73
CA ARG A 2 3.77 -9.29 -11.81
C ARG A 2 4.39 -9.22 -10.41
N LEU A 3 3.70 -8.58 -9.47
CA LEU A 3 4.17 -8.49 -8.10
C LEU A 3 3.80 -9.76 -7.33
N ALA A 4 4.48 -9.93 -6.21
CA ALA A 4 4.03 -10.73 -5.08
C ALA A 4 2.53 -10.55 -4.78
N ALA A 5 1.86 -11.63 -4.35
CA ALA A 5 0.44 -11.66 -4.01
C ALA A 5 -0.56 -11.14 -5.07
N GLU A 6 -0.32 -11.41 -6.36
CA GLU A 6 -1.24 -11.04 -7.46
C GLU A 6 -1.63 -9.57 -7.49
N CYS A 7 -0.72 -8.69 -7.05
CA CYS A 7 -0.91 -7.25 -7.10
C CYS A 7 -0.37 -6.67 -8.42
N LEU A 8 -0.96 -5.57 -8.87
CA LEU A 8 -0.47 -4.77 -9.99
C LEU A 8 0.18 -3.49 -9.45
N LEU A 9 1.41 -3.20 -9.89
CA LEU A 9 2.00 -1.88 -9.66
C LEU A 9 1.21 -0.84 -10.46
N VAL A 10 0.70 0.17 -9.78
CA VAL A 10 -0.07 1.26 -10.38
C VAL A 10 0.71 2.58 -10.36
N GLY A 11 1.59 2.77 -9.39
CA GLY A 11 2.39 3.99 -9.32
C GLY A 11 3.58 3.89 -8.39
N LEU A 12 4.60 4.69 -8.69
CA LEU A 12 5.77 4.91 -7.86
C LEU A 12 5.97 6.41 -7.68
N HIS A 13 6.26 6.84 -6.46
CA HIS A 13 6.56 8.23 -6.17
C HIS A 13 7.49 8.32 -4.97
N ALA A 14 8.80 8.55 -5.16
CA ALA A 14 9.81 8.73 -4.11
C ALA A 14 9.63 7.79 -2.90
N ASP A 15 8.86 8.23 -1.90
CA ASP A 15 8.55 7.53 -0.64
C ASP A 15 7.32 6.59 -0.71
N PHE A 16 6.64 6.45 -1.85
CA PHE A 16 5.37 5.75 -1.97
C PHE A 16 5.38 4.71 -3.09
N PHE A 17 4.86 3.54 -2.74
CA PHE A 17 4.64 2.42 -3.63
C PHE A 17 3.14 2.15 -3.73
N GLY A 18 2.58 2.26 -4.93
CA GLY A 18 1.14 2.16 -5.18
C GLY A 18 0.77 0.88 -5.89
N VAL A 19 -0.03 0.03 -5.26
CA VAL A 19 -0.52 -1.23 -5.85
C VAL A 19 -2.04 -1.25 -5.98
N ALA A 20 -2.55 -2.09 -6.87
CA ALA A 20 -3.96 -2.44 -6.92
C ALA A 20 -4.12 -3.95 -6.99
N ASP A 21 -5.25 -4.43 -6.50
CA ASP A 21 -5.65 -5.82 -6.65
C ASP A 21 -5.79 -6.17 -8.15
N ALA A 22 -5.19 -7.26 -8.60
CA ALA A 22 -5.34 -7.69 -9.99
C ALA A 22 -6.71 -8.36 -10.27
N ASN A 23 -7.51 -8.64 -9.24
CA ASN A 23 -8.77 -9.39 -9.30
C ASN A 23 -8.64 -10.76 -10.02
N ARG A 24 -7.50 -11.44 -9.86
CA ARG A 24 -7.20 -12.71 -10.57
C ARG A 24 -7.35 -13.98 -9.72
N GLY A 25 -7.78 -13.87 -8.47
CA GLY A 25 -7.85 -14.99 -7.53
C GLY A 25 -8.97 -14.87 -6.47
N ARG A 26 -8.91 -15.73 -5.45
CA ARG A 26 -9.92 -15.84 -4.37
C ARG A 26 -9.70 -14.88 -3.18
N ARG A 27 -8.55 -14.22 -3.07
CA ARG A 27 -8.19 -13.40 -1.91
C ARG A 27 -7.71 -12.04 -2.36
N SER A 28 -8.32 -10.99 -1.80
CA SER A 28 -7.98 -9.62 -2.09
C SER A 28 -6.73 -9.17 -1.32
N ILE A 29 -6.12 -8.06 -1.73
CA ILE A 29 -5.02 -7.41 -0.98
C ILE A 29 -5.37 -7.26 0.51
N THR A 30 -6.60 -6.85 0.81
CA THR A 30 -7.08 -6.69 2.20
C THR A 30 -7.04 -8.00 3.00
N ASN A 31 -7.35 -9.14 2.37
CA ASN A 31 -7.44 -10.43 3.04
C ASN A 31 -6.06 -11.10 3.24
N ASP A 32 -5.05 -10.74 2.45
CA ASP A 32 -3.69 -11.28 2.54
C ASP A 32 -2.63 -10.17 2.80
N ALA A 33 -3.00 -9.08 3.47
CA ALA A 33 -2.17 -7.89 3.65
C ALA A 33 -0.76 -8.19 4.20
N GLU A 34 -0.66 -9.06 5.21
CA GLU A 34 0.62 -9.46 5.80
C GLU A 34 1.54 -10.15 4.80
N ARG A 35 0.98 -11.04 3.98
CA ARG A 35 1.72 -11.75 2.94
C ARG A 35 2.15 -10.78 1.84
N VAL A 36 1.27 -9.88 1.40
CA VAL A 36 1.58 -8.85 0.39
C VAL A 36 2.78 -8.01 0.83
N VAL A 37 2.73 -7.45 2.05
CA VAL A 37 3.82 -6.62 2.59
C VAL A 37 5.12 -7.42 2.70
N THR A 38 5.05 -8.62 3.28
CA THR A 38 6.24 -9.46 3.50
C THR A 38 6.92 -9.81 2.19
N GLU A 39 6.17 -10.24 1.18
CA GLU A 39 6.75 -10.60 -0.11
C GLU A 39 7.31 -9.36 -0.86
N LEU A 40 6.64 -8.20 -0.79
CA LEU A 40 7.13 -6.96 -1.42
C LEU A 40 8.43 -6.45 -0.79
N LEU A 41 8.57 -6.54 0.54
CA LEU A 41 9.80 -6.22 1.25
C LEU A 41 10.91 -7.25 0.95
N ALA A 42 10.59 -8.54 0.99
CA ALA A 42 11.55 -9.62 0.76
C ALA A 42 12.10 -9.65 -0.68
N THR A 43 11.33 -9.15 -1.65
CA THR A 43 11.75 -9.01 -3.05
C THR A 43 12.35 -7.64 -3.37
N GLU A 44 12.55 -6.79 -2.35
CA GLU A 44 13.10 -5.43 -2.46
C GLU A 44 12.33 -4.51 -3.42
N GLN A 45 11.08 -4.87 -3.76
CA GLN A 45 10.21 -4.05 -4.61
C GLN A 45 9.65 -2.86 -3.82
N LEU A 46 9.37 -3.10 -2.54
CA LEU A 46 9.06 -2.08 -1.56
C LEU A 46 10.29 -1.86 -0.68
N LEU A 47 10.82 -0.64 -0.64
CA LEU A 47 11.93 -0.31 0.25
C LEU A 47 11.41 -0.17 1.70
N PRO A 48 12.21 -0.51 2.73
CA PRO A 48 11.76 -0.45 4.13
C PRO A 48 11.24 0.91 4.60
N HIS A 49 11.68 2.01 3.99
CA HIS A 49 11.27 3.38 4.31
C HIS A 49 10.11 3.89 3.43
N GLN A 50 9.79 3.18 2.34
CA GLN A 50 8.66 3.55 1.50
C GLN A 50 7.36 3.16 2.19
N ARG A 51 6.28 3.85 1.84
CA ARG A 51 4.93 3.59 2.32
C ARG A 51 4.13 2.88 1.24
N LEU A 52 3.36 1.87 1.64
CA LEU A 52 2.57 1.06 0.72
C LEU A 52 1.11 1.56 0.66
N LEU A 53 0.74 2.14 -0.48
CA LEU A 53 -0.64 2.49 -0.79
C LEU A 53 -1.26 1.39 -1.63
N TYR A 54 -2.48 0.99 -1.31
CA TYR A 54 -3.22 0.02 -2.11
C TYR A 54 -4.59 0.56 -2.49
N ARG A 55 -5.05 0.18 -3.67
CA ARG A 55 -6.42 0.43 -4.12
C ARG A 55 -7.29 -0.77 -3.74
N ASP A 56 -8.31 -0.54 -2.92
CA ASP A 56 -9.27 -1.56 -2.51
C ASP A 56 -10.26 -1.90 -3.64
N THR A 57 -11.13 -2.87 -3.36
CA THR A 57 -12.16 -3.34 -4.30
C THR A 57 -13.27 -2.31 -4.56
N LEU A 58 -13.41 -1.30 -3.69
CA LEU A 58 -14.31 -0.15 -3.88
C LEU A 58 -13.65 0.97 -4.69
N GLY A 59 -12.41 0.77 -5.13
CA GLY A 59 -11.65 1.71 -5.93
C GLY A 59 -11.00 2.83 -5.12
N ARG A 60 -11.01 2.76 -3.79
CA ARG A 60 -10.43 3.75 -2.89
C ARG A 60 -8.99 3.39 -2.55
N TRP A 61 -8.18 4.43 -2.42
CA TRP A 61 -6.81 4.32 -1.97
C TRP A 61 -6.72 4.39 -0.46
N GLU A 62 -6.12 3.36 0.12
CA GLU A 62 -5.86 3.19 1.55
C GLU A 62 -4.39 2.81 1.74
N GLU A 63 -3.92 2.72 2.99
CA GLU A 63 -2.52 2.37 3.30
C GLU A 63 -2.40 1.05 4.05
N LEU A 64 -1.49 0.20 3.56
CA LEU A 64 -0.96 -0.93 4.31
C LEU A 64 0.27 -0.44 5.09
N VAL A 65 0.12 -0.27 6.40
CA VAL A 65 1.19 0.21 7.26
C VAL A 65 2.15 -0.95 7.57
N HIS A 66 3.44 -0.65 7.56
CA HIS A 66 4.50 -1.57 7.94
C HIS A 66 5.61 -0.83 8.69
N ASP A 67 6.43 -1.57 9.44
CA ASP A 67 7.60 -1.05 10.17
C ASP A 67 8.91 -1.19 9.38
N GLY A 68 8.79 -1.43 8.07
CA GLY A 68 9.91 -1.74 7.17
C GLY A 68 10.34 -3.21 7.19
N ARG A 69 9.71 -4.05 8.02
CA ARG A 69 9.97 -5.50 8.08
C ARG A 69 8.70 -6.32 7.92
N ARG A 70 7.59 -5.87 8.50
CA ARG A 70 6.31 -6.58 8.50
C ARG A 70 5.13 -5.62 8.50
N PHE A 71 3.99 -6.14 8.09
CA PHE A 71 2.70 -5.46 8.21
C PHE A 71 2.36 -5.16 9.67
N THR A 72 1.86 -3.96 9.93
CA THR A 72 1.48 -3.50 11.28
C THR A 72 0.05 -3.01 11.38
N GLY A 73 -0.65 -2.83 10.26
CA GLY A 73 -2.07 -2.48 10.27
C GLY A 73 -2.51 -1.71 9.04
N PHE A 74 -3.77 -1.27 9.06
CA PHE A 74 -4.37 -0.47 8.01
C PHE A 74 -4.48 0.99 8.46
N ARG A 75 -4.31 1.92 7.52
CA ARG A 75 -4.63 3.33 7.76
C ARG A 75 -5.57 3.86 6.69
N HIS A 76 -6.66 4.46 7.16
CA HIS A 76 -7.64 5.08 6.30
C HIS A 76 -7.16 6.41 5.73
N ILE A 77 -7.13 6.51 4.41
CA ILE A 77 -6.83 7.71 3.61
C ILE A 77 -8.07 8.20 2.87
N GLY A 78 -8.82 7.26 2.25
CA GLY A 78 -10.06 7.53 1.52
C GLY A 78 -9.91 8.48 0.34
N SER A 79 -9.18 8.07 -0.70
CA SER A 79 -8.97 8.87 -1.92
C SER A 79 -9.34 8.11 -3.21
N ASP A 80 -9.83 8.83 -4.22
CA ASP A 80 -10.19 8.24 -5.53
C ASP A 80 -9.00 8.18 -6.51
N SER A 81 -7.86 8.81 -6.17
CA SER A 81 -6.66 8.82 -7.02
C SER A 81 -5.37 8.61 -6.23
N PHE A 82 -4.36 8.04 -6.88
CA PHE A 82 -3.04 7.79 -6.26
C PHE A 82 -2.36 9.10 -5.84
N GLY A 83 -2.43 10.14 -6.68
CA GLY A 83 -1.84 11.45 -6.38
C GLY A 83 -2.48 12.14 -5.17
N ASP A 84 -3.81 12.10 -5.05
CA ASP A 84 -4.49 12.63 -3.84
C ASP A 84 -4.21 11.75 -2.61
N ALA A 85 -4.10 10.44 -2.78
CA ALA A 85 -3.73 9.53 -1.70
C ALA A 85 -2.36 9.87 -1.10
N ILE A 86 -1.35 10.14 -1.94
CA ILE A 86 -0.02 10.61 -1.49
C ILE A 86 -0.13 11.90 -0.68
N ARG A 87 -0.88 12.89 -1.17
CA ARG A 87 -1.04 14.19 -0.48
C ARG A 87 -1.65 14.00 0.90
N ARG A 88 -2.74 13.23 0.99
CA ARG A 88 -3.42 12.92 2.26
C ARG A 88 -2.55 12.10 3.20
N ALA A 89 -1.89 11.07 2.69
CA ALA A 89 -0.98 10.22 3.45
C ALA A 89 0.14 11.04 4.10
N ARG A 90 0.69 12.03 3.40
CA ARG A 90 1.68 13.00 3.92
C ARG A 90 1.10 13.95 4.96
N GLY A 91 -0.16 14.35 4.82
CA GLY A 91 -0.86 15.21 5.79
C GLY A 91 -1.17 14.51 7.11
N LEU A 92 -1.51 13.22 7.06
CA LEU A 92 -1.83 12.41 8.24
C LEU A 92 -0.62 12.19 9.16
N THR A 93 0.58 12.09 8.61
CA THR A 93 1.82 11.91 9.39
C THR A 93 2.15 13.14 10.26
N ARG A 94 1.60 14.32 9.94
CA ARG A 94 1.85 15.58 10.67
C ARG A 94 0.84 15.85 11.79
N ARG A 95 -0.15 14.98 12.02
CA ARG A 95 -1.16 15.14 13.08
C ARG A 95 -0.88 14.26 14.31
N SER A 96 0.39 14.09 14.65
CA SER A 96 0.80 13.33 15.83
C SER A 96 1.92 14.06 16.58
N GLU A 97 1.68 15.30 16.95
CA GLU A 97 2.38 15.96 18.06
C GLU A 97 1.31 16.72 18.89
N PRO A 98 1.13 16.41 20.18
CA PRO A 98 0.57 17.37 21.14
C PRO A 98 1.57 18.49 21.46
#